data_AF-A0A927MYP1-F1
#
_entry.id   AF-A0A927MYP1-F1
#
_cell.length_a   1.000
_cell.length_b   1.000
_cell.length_c   1.000
_cell.angle_alpha   90.00
_cell.angle_beta   90.00
_cell.angle_gamma   90.00
#
_symmetry.space_group_name_H-M   'P 1'
#
loop_
_entity.id
_entity.type
_entity.pdbx_description
1 polymer ?
#
loop_
_entity_poly.entity_id
_entity_poly.type
_entity_poly.pdbx_seq_one_letter_code
_entity_poly.pdbx_strand_id
1 'polypeptide(L)'
;MPAVSVELRFDSDHRDTIELDELTPLARALAECLEQRPLRNLATIWLQTIHPTGDLIPADEIHFWPGENLDEPHRIPWSDWTEYPTDSTQTAVAYLEELARRLPIGYHPVGADFLDSMPKTQAASEEKLLTRDQTVELLAHHGRQITTATWSGYVARNEAPQPVEYVGRTPMWSRDEITLWQTDRAAWKARQHKPV
;
A
#
# COMPACT_ATOMS: atom_id res chain seq x y z
N MET A 1 -15.14 -18.39 12.13
CA MET A 1 -15.53 -16.97 12.11
C MET A 1 -16.50 -16.80 10.96
N PRO A 2 -17.59 -16.03 11.09
CA PRO A 2 -18.48 -15.77 9.96
C PRO A 2 -17.68 -15.06 8.86
N ALA A 3 -17.87 -15.48 7.61
CA ALA A 3 -17.29 -14.80 6.46
C ALA A 3 -17.84 -13.37 6.44
N VAL A 4 -16.96 -12.38 6.34
CA VAL A 4 -17.34 -10.97 6.31
C VAL A 4 -17.41 -10.59 4.84
N SER A 5 -18.63 -10.41 4.33
CA SER A 5 -18.85 -9.92 2.98
C SER A 5 -19.11 -8.41 3.01
N VAL A 6 -18.63 -7.70 1.99
CA VAL A 6 -18.87 -6.27 1.80
C VAL A 6 -19.63 -6.05 0.49
N GLU A 7 -20.67 -5.22 0.54
CA GLU A 7 -21.40 -4.79 -0.65
C GLU A 7 -20.72 -3.53 -1.20
N LEU A 8 -19.88 -3.71 -2.23
CA LEU A 8 -19.26 -2.58 -2.91
C LEU A 8 -20.29 -1.90 -3.81
N ARG A 9 -20.46 -0.61 -3.61
CA ARG A 9 -21.29 0.25 -4.47
C ARG A 9 -20.37 1.02 -5.39
N PHE A 10 -20.42 0.68 -6.66
CA PHE A 10 -19.58 1.30 -7.66
C PHE A 10 -20.32 2.42 -8.40
N ASP A 11 -21.62 2.23 -8.65
CA ASP A 11 -22.56 3.27 -9.06
C ASP A 11 -23.94 3.03 -8.38
N SER A 12 -24.99 3.75 -8.80
CA SER A 12 -26.32 3.58 -8.20
C SER A 12 -26.97 2.22 -8.45
N ASP A 13 -26.55 1.50 -9.50
CA ASP A 13 -27.23 0.32 -10.04
C ASP A 13 -26.40 -0.97 -9.95
N HIS A 14 -25.09 -0.86 -9.68
CA HIS A 14 -24.16 -1.98 -9.62
C HIS A 14 -23.65 -2.23 -8.19
N ARG A 15 -23.99 -3.42 -7.68
CA ARG A 15 -23.58 -3.94 -6.37
C ARG A 15 -22.90 -5.27 -6.59
N ASP A 16 -21.69 -5.40 -6.07
CA ASP A 16 -20.98 -6.68 -6.02
C ASP A 16 -20.73 -7.07 -4.56
N THR A 17 -20.88 -8.36 -4.25
CA THR A 17 -20.64 -8.91 -2.92
C THR A 17 -19.31 -9.64 -2.96
N ILE A 18 -18.35 -9.14 -2.19
CA ILE A 18 -17.01 -9.72 -2.11
C ILE A 18 -16.76 -10.33 -0.73
N GLU A 19 -16.09 -11.47 -0.70
CA GLU A 19 -15.60 -12.07 0.53
C GLU A 19 -14.27 -11.41 0.93
N LEU A 20 -14.23 -10.72 2.07
CA LEU A 20 -13.06 -9.94 2.48
C LEU A 20 -11.81 -10.79 2.75
N ASP A 21 -11.98 -12.09 2.99
CA ASP A 21 -10.87 -13.01 3.25
C ASP A 21 -10.15 -13.43 1.95
N GLU A 22 -10.69 -13.07 0.78
CA GLU A 22 -10.02 -13.22 -0.52
C GLU A 22 -9.07 -12.05 -0.84
N LEU A 23 -9.11 -10.98 -0.04
CA LEU A 23 -8.32 -9.77 -0.24
C LEU A 23 -7.05 -9.75 0.60
N THR A 24 -6.01 -9.11 0.08
CA THR A 24 -4.86 -8.65 0.85
C THR A 24 -5.33 -7.69 1.96
N PRO A 25 -4.59 -7.60 3.09
CA PRO A 25 -4.94 -6.67 4.16
C PRO A 25 -5.16 -5.23 3.68
N LEU A 26 -4.35 -4.73 2.75
CA LEU A 26 -4.50 -3.40 2.19
C LEU A 26 -5.74 -3.27 1.30
N ALA A 27 -6.01 -4.24 0.43
CA ALA A 27 -7.22 -4.23 -0.41
C ALA A 27 -8.50 -4.39 0.41
N ARG A 28 -8.45 -5.16 1.50
CA ARG A 28 -9.53 -5.26 2.50
C ARG A 28 -9.79 -3.92 3.17
N ALA A 29 -8.74 -3.25 3.67
CA ALA A 29 -8.90 -1.94 4.30
C ALA A 29 -9.49 -0.92 3.32
N LEU A 30 -9.12 -0.99 2.03
CA LEU A 30 -9.70 -0.16 0.98
C LEU A 30 -11.18 -0.49 0.75
N ALA A 31 -11.55 -1.76 0.67
CA ALA A 31 -12.94 -2.19 0.51
C ALA A 31 -13.83 -1.70 1.65
N GLU A 32 -13.37 -1.85 2.90
CA GLU A 32 -14.09 -1.38 4.08
C GLU A 32 -14.21 0.16 4.09
N CYS A 33 -13.15 0.88 3.68
CA CYS A 33 -13.19 2.33 3.55
C CYS A 33 -14.20 2.79 2.47
N LEU A 34 -14.32 2.05 1.37
CA LEU A 34 -15.28 2.35 0.30
C LEU A 34 -16.73 2.09 0.74
N GLU A 35 -16.97 1.04 1.53
CA GLU A 35 -18.31 0.71 2.06
C GLU A 35 -18.86 1.79 3.00
N GLN A 36 -18.01 2.35 3.86
CA GLN A 36 -18.42 3.37 4.84
C GLN A 36 -18.76 4.72 4.20
N ARG A 37 -18.51 4.91 2.91
CA ARG A 37 -18.69 6.21 2.26
C ARG A 37 -20.18 6.54 2.06
N PRO A 38 -20.63 7.74 2.47
CA PRO A 38 -21.93 8.23 2.06
C PRO A 38 -21.94 8.50 0.55
N LEU A 39 -22.96 7.98 -0.14
CA LEU A 39 -23.18 7.97 -1.60
C LEU A 39 -23.02 9.31 -2.35
N ARG A 40 -22.80 10.43 -1.65
CA ARG A 40 -22.76 11.78 -2.23
C ARG A 40 -21.38 12.41 -2.29
N ASN A 41 -20.34 11.76 -1.74
CA ASN A 41 -18.99 12.35 -1.72
C ASN A 41 -17.93 11.35 -2.19
N LEU A 42 -17.81 11.22 -3.51
CA LEU A 42 -16.83 10.35 -4.16
C LEU A 42 -15.41 10.92 -4.11
N ALA A 43 -15.22 12.21 -3.83
CA ALA A 43 -14.00 12.89 -4.27
C ALA A 43 -12.67 12.38 -3.67
N THR A 44 -12.65 11.93 -2.40
CA THR A 44 -11.35 11.72 -1.72
C THR A 44 -11.37 10.57 -0.71
N ILE A 45 -10.49 9.58 -0.90
CA ILE A 45 -10.17 8.59 0.14
C ILE A 45 -9.02 9.19 0.95
N TRP A 46 -9.14 9.22 2.27
CA TRP A 46 -8.02 9.69 3.09
C TRP A 46 -7.10 8.52 3.39
N LEU A 47 -5.81 8.76 3.28
CA LEU A 47 -4.78 7.80 3.64
C LEU A 47 -4.03 8.30 4.86
N GLN A 48 -3.57 7.37 5.68
CA GLN A 48 -2.75 7.64 6.86
C GLN A 48 -1.51 6.74 6.83
N THR A 49 -0.39 7.25 7.32
CA THR A 49 0.82 6.46 7.58
C THR A 49 0.99 6.20 9.08
N ILE A 50 1.74 5.17 9.44
CA ILE A 50 2.11 4.92 10.84
C ILE A 50 3.15 5.93 11.37
N HIS A 51 3.81 6.66 10.47
CA HIS A 51 4.84 7.62 10.84
C HIS A 51 4.22 8.96 11.24
N PRO A 52 4.71 9.59 12.32
CA PRO A 52 4.33 10.95 12.66
C PRO A 52 4.73 11.91 11.55
N THR A 53 3.97 12.99 11.40
CA THR A 53 4.19 14.03 10.39
C THR A 53 5.60 14.62 10.47
N GLY A 54 6.13 14.78 11.68
CA GLY A 54 7.49 15.27 11.90
C GLY A 54 8.60 14.37 11.33
N ASP A 55 8.36 13.05 11.21
CA ASP A 55 9.36 12.11 10.67
C ASP A 55 9.45 12.17 9.13
N LEU A 56 8.41 12.68 8.47
CA LEU A 56 8.32 12.72 7.00
C LEU A 56 8.71 14.08 6.42
N ILE A 57 8.67 15.15 7.21
CA ILE A 57 9.00 16.50 6.77
C ILE A 57 10.51 16.72 6.88
N PRO A 58 11.18 17.23 5.83
CA PRO A 58 12.57 17.65 5.91
C PRO A 58 12.81 18.61 7.08
N ALA A 59 13.94 18.47 7.79
CA ALA A 59 14.19 19.25 9.01
C ALA A 59 14.15 20.78 8.79
N ASP A 60 14.50 21.23 7.58
CA ASP A 60 14.45 22.62 7.16
C ASP A 60 13.04 23.11 6.83
N GLU A 61 12.05 22.23 6.66
CA GLU A 61 10.66 22.58 6.36
C GLU A 61 9.72 22.54 7.59
N ILE A 62 10.19 22.01 8.73
CA ILE A 62 9.39 21.85 9.96
C ILE A 62 8.74 23.16 10.43
N HIS A 63 9.41 24.29 10.23
CA HIS A 63 8.91 25.60 10.66
C HIS A 63 7.70 26.11 9.86
N PHE A 64 7.39 25.52 8.70
CA PHE A 64 6.18 25.82 7.93
C PHE A 64 4.94 25.08 8.48
N TRP A 65 5.14 24.16 9.41
CA TRP A 65 4.07 23.37 10.01
C TRP A 65 3.82 23.84 11.45
N PRO A 66 2.60 24.26 11.80
CA PRO A 66 2.27 24.58 13.19
C PRO A 66 2.47 23.33 14.04
N GLY A 67 3.26 23.44 15.11
CA GLY A 67 3.79 22.31 15.87
C GLY A 67 2.75 21.37 16.52
N GLU A 68 1.46 21.71 16.49
CA GLU A 68 0.38 20.92 17.11
C GLU A 68 0.13 19.57 16.41
N ASN A 69 0.64 19.33 15.20
CA ASN A 69 0.37 18.09 14.44
C ASN A 69 1.62 17.26 14.10
N LEU A 70 2.81 17.60 14.61
CA LEU A 70 4.04 16.89 14.24
C LEU A 70 4.09 15.47 14.79
N ASP A 71 3.49 15.24 15.95
CA ASP A 71 3.40 13.91 16.57
C ASP A 71 2.21 13.09 16.06
N GLU A 72 1.31 13.70 15.26
CA GLU A 72 0.16 13.01 14.69
C GLU A 72 0.54 12.22 13.43
N PRO A 73 -0.10 11.06 13.19
CA PRO A 73 0.05 10.32 11.94
C PRO A 73 -0.18 11.20 10.71
N HIS A 74 0.76 11.19 9.76
CA HIS A 74 0.61 11.99 8.56
C HIS A 74 -0.52 11.45 7.67
N ARG A 75 -1.34 12.37 7.15
CA ARG A 75 -2.52 12.05 6.35
C ARG A 75 -2.51 12.79 5.03
N ILE A 76 -2.90 12.10 3.96
CA ILE A 76 -3.00 12.69 2.63
C ILE A 76 -4.34 12.34 1.98
N PRO A 77 -4.92 13.25 1.20
CA PRO A 77 -6.03 12.91 0.32
C PRO A 77 -5.51 12.07 -0.85
N TRP A 78 -6.16 10.95 -1.14
CA TRP A 78 -5.91 10.13 -2.33
C TRP A 78 -7.09 10.23 -3.29
N SER A 79 -6.82 10.84 -4.43
CA SER A 79 -7.76 11.04 -5.53
C SER A 79 -7.40 10.20 -6.76
N ASP A 80 -6.29 9.45 -6.73
CA ASP A 80 -5.87 8.58 -7.83
C ASP A 80 -6.52 7.19 -7.75
N TRP A 81 -7.80 7.17 -7.46
CA TRP A 81 -8.66 5.99 -7.55
C TRP A 81 -9.76 6.30 -8.57
N THR A 82 -10.19 5.29 -9.30
CA THR A 82 -11.29 5.43 -10.27
C THR A 82 -12.50 4.68 -9.73
N GLU A 83 -13.70 4.90 -10.27
CA GLU A 83 -14.82 4.00 -10.01
C GLU A 83 -14.61 2.68 -10.76
N TYR A 84 -15.25 1.60 -10.29
CA TYR A 84 -15.20 0.31 -10.97
C TYR A 84 -16.09 0.38 -12.21
N PRO A 85 -15.55 0.12 -13.41
CA PRO A 85 -16.34 0.22 -14.63
C PRO A 85 -17.45 -0.82 -14.66
N THR A 86 -18.67 -0.42 -15.00
CA THR A 86 -19.83 -1.33 -15.12
C THR A 86 -19.68 -2.37 -16.23
N ASP A 87 -18.85 -2.07 -17.23
CA ASP A 87 -18.49 -2.95 -18.34
C ASP A 87 -17.16 -3.69 -18.12
N SER A 88 -16.61 -3.62 -16.90
CA SER A 88 -15.35 -4.28 -16.59
C SER A 88 -15.47 -5.80 -16.70
N THR A 89 -14.47 -6.41 -17.31
CA THR A 89 -14.29 -7.88 -17.32
C THR A 89 -13.43 -8.36 -16.15
N GLN A 90 -12.85 -7.44 -15.39
CA GLN A 90 -12.13 -7.72 -14.16
C GLN A 90 -13.13 -8.00 -13.05
N THR A 91 -12.84 -8.91 -12.13
CA THR A 91 -13.64 -9.13 -10.91
C THR A 91 -13.44 -8.00 -9.90
N ALA A 92 -14.41 -7.70 -9.04
CA ALA A 92 -14.26 -6.71 -7.96
C ALA A 92 -13.03 -6.95 -7.05
N VAL A 93 -12.73 -8.21 -6.73
CA VAL A 93 -11.52 -8.59 -5.96
C VAL A 93 -10.25 -8.13 -6.68
N ALA A 94 -10.04 -8.57 -7.92
CA ALA A 94 -8.87 -8.20 -8.71
C ALA A 94 -8.73 -6.67 -8.90
N TYR A 95 -9.85 -5.97 -9.01
CA TYR A 95 -9.88 -4.52 -9.11
C TYR A 95 -9.43 -3.83 -7.81
N LEU A 96 -9.94 -4.26 -6.65
CA LEU A 96 -9.52 -3.72 -5.36
C LEU A 96 -8.04 -3.98 -5.09
N GLU A 97 -7.53 -5.16 -5.46
CA GLU A 97 -6.09 -5.47 -5.39
C GLU A 97 -5.25 -4.55 -6.28
N GLU A 98 -5.76 -4.19 -7.46
CA GLU A 98 -5.12 -3.22 -8.33
C GLU A 98 -5.11 -1.82 -7.74
N LEU A 99 -6.25 -1.36 -7.20
CA LEU A 99 -6.33 -0.07 -6.53
C LEU A 99 -5.43 0.00 -5.29
N ALA A 100 -5.43 -1.03 -4.45
CA ALA A 100 -4.59 -1.09 -3.25
C ALA A 100 -3.11 -0.94 -3.57
N ARG A 101 -2.64 -1.51 -4.69
CA ARG A 101 -1.24 -1.40 -5.14
C ARG A 101 -0.84 -0.01 -5.63
N ARG A 102 -1.81 0.86 -5.94
CA ARG A 102 -1.57 2.26 -6.32
C ARG A 102 -1.43 3.17 -5.10
N LEU A 103 -1.71 2.66 -3.90
CA LEU A 103 -1.54 3.43 -2.69
C LEU A 103 -0.05 3.75 -2.45
N PRO A 104 0.27 5.00 -2.03
CA PRO A 104 1.61 5.37 -1.62
C PRO A 104 2.16 4.46 -0.53
N ILE A 105 3.46 4.19 -0.54
CA ILE A 105 4.10 3.24 0.37
C ILE A 105 3.93 3.66 1.82
N GLY A 106 3.54 2.70 2.66
CA GLY A 106 3.37 2.92 4.10
C GLY A 106 2.10 3.69 4.44
N TYR A 107 1.31 4.08 3.44
CA TYR A 107 -0.02 4.64 3.63
C TYR A 107 -1.07 3.54 3.51
N HIS A 108 -2.12 3.69 4.30
CA HIS A 108 -3.30 2.83 4.29
C HIS A 108 -4.56 3.70 4.32
N PRO A 109 -5.68 3.21 3.76
CA PRO A 109 -6.93 3.95 3.77
C PRO A 109 -7.50 4.06 5.19
N VAL A 110 -8.05 5.22 5.51
CA VAL A 110 -8.77 5.49 6.77
C VAL A 110 -10.19 5.96 6.48
N GLY A 111 -11.12 5.52 7.33
CA GLY A 111 -12.54 5.87 7.23
C GLY A 111 -12.78 7.38 7.37
N ALA A 112 -13.97 7.83 6.95
CA ALA A 112 -14.32 9.24 6.83
C ALA A 112 -14.25 10.03 8.15
N ASP A 113 -14.43 9.37 9.29
CA ASP A 113 -14.43 10.02 10.60
C ASP A 113 -13.03 10.20 11.21
N PHE A 114 -11.95 9.70 10.57
CA PHE A 114 -10.53 9.81 10.98
C PHE A 114 -10.16 9.28 12.39
N LEU A 115 -11.14 9.12 13.26
CA LEU A 115 -11.02 8.77 14.68
C LEU A 115 -11.18 7.26 14.88
N ASP A 116 -11.86 6.58 13.96
CA ASP A 116 -11.89 5.12 13.89
C ASP A 116 -10.66 4.62 13.15
N SER A 117 -9.55 4.50 13.90
CA SER A 117 -8.47 3.58 13.52
C SER A 117 -9.05 2.17 13.59
N MET A 118 -9.55 1.68 12.44
CA MET A 118 -10.13 0.35 12.37
C MET A 118 -9.08 -0.67 12.79
N PRO A 119 -9.43 -1.71 13.58
CA PRO A 119 -8.50 -2.78 13.97
C PRO A 119 -7.77 -3.43 12.78
N LYS A 120 -8.33 -3.33 11.58
CA LYS A 120 -7.85 -3.92 10.33
C LYS A 120 -6.94 -3.00 9.52
N THR A 121 -6.98 -1.69 9.79
CA THR A 121 -6.03 -0.70 9.27
C THR A 121 -4.60 -0.99 9.77
N GLN A 122 -4.48 -1.58 10.96
CA GLN A 122 -3.21 -2.04 11.51
C GLN A 122 -2.64 -3.25 10.75
N ALA A 123 -3.48 -4.18 10.28
CA ALA A 123 -3.02 -5.29 9.43
C ALA A 123 -2.57 -4.80 8.03
N ALA A 124 -3.24 -3.79 7.48
CA ALA A 124 -2.84 -3.14 6.23
C ALA A 124 -1.50 -2.39 6.36
N SER A 125 -1.26 -1.73 7.51
CA SER A 125 0.04 -1.08 7.76
C SER A 125 1.18 -2.09 8.01
N GLU A 126 0.84 -3.29 8.44
CA GLU A 126 1.76 -4.42 8.58
C GLU A 126 2.03 -5.16 7.27
N GLU A 127 1.39 -4.79 6.15
CA GLU A 127 1.66 -5.42 4.86
C GLU A 127 3.07 -5.07 4.38
N LYS A 128 3.97 -6.05 4.48
CA LYS A 128 5.39 -5.91 4.15
C LYS A 128 5.71 -6.18 2.70
N LEU A 129 4.73 -6.42 1.85
CA LEU A 129 4.95 -6.77 0.45
C LEU A 129 4.85 -5.53 -0.43
N LEU A 130 5.85 -5.35 -1.28
CA LEU A 130 5.97 -4.20 -2.17
C LEU A 130 5.88 -4.67 -3.61
N THR A 131 5.16 -3.92 -4.43
CA THR A 131 5.26 -4.04 -5.88
C THR A 131 6.63 -3.54 -6.37
N ARG A 132 6.92 -3.72 -7.67
CA ARG A 132 8.16 -3.22 -8.27
C ARG A 132 8.29 -1.70 -8.14
N ASP A 133 7.21 -0.99 -8.41
CA ASP A 133 7.22 0.47 -8.44
C ASP A 133 7.38 1.01 -7.02
N GLN A 134 6.67 0.41 -6.07
CA GLN A 134 6.85 0.67 -4.64
C GLN A 134 8.29 0.33 -4.18
N THR A 135 8.88 -0.75 -4.66
CA THR A 135 10.27 -1.08 -4.31
C THR A 135 11.24 0.02 -4.77
N VAL A 136 11.06 0.54 -5.99
CA VAL A 136 11.88 1.63 -6.52
C VAL A 136 11.68 2.93 -5.75
N GLU A 137 10.43 3.26 -5.42
CA GLU A 137 10.11 4.44 -4.61
C GLU A 137 10.69 4.33 -3.18
N LEU A 138 10.61 3.17 -2.53
CA LEU A 138 11.27 2.92 -1.25
C LEU A 138 12.79 3.14 -1.34
N LEU A 139 13.43 2.65 -2.40
CA LEU A 139 14.86 2.84 -2.61
C LEU A 139 15.21 4.32 -2.84
N ALA A 140 14.36 5.05 -3.57
CA ALA A 140 14.52 6.49 -3.76
C ALA A 140 14.42 7.25 -2.44
N HIS A 141 13.47 6.90 -1.57
CA HIS A 141 13.37 7.45 -0.21
C HIS A 141 14.63 7.20 0.63
N HIS A 142 15.31 6.07 0.43
CA HIS A 142 16.60 5.76 1.05
C HIS A 142 17.81 6.27 0.26
N GLY A 143 17.63 7.25 -0.62
CA GLY A 143 18.71 7.94 -1.35
C GLY A 143 19.27 7.15 -2.55
N ARG A 144 18.64 6.06 -2.97
CA ARG A 144 19.02 5.30 -4.18
C ARG A 144 17.97 5.46 -5.27
N GLN A 145 18.21 6.43 -6.14
CA GLN A 145 17.40 6.63 -7.34
C GLN A 145 17.78 5.60 -8.42
N ILE A 146 16.86 4.70 -8.74
CA ILE A 146 16.97 3.74 -9.85
C ILE A 146 15.65 3.69 -10.62
N THR A 147 15.67 3.20 -11.85
CA THR A 147 14.44 2.95 -12.61
C THR A 147 13.93 1.53 -12.36
N THR A 148 12.65 1.30 -12.67
CA THR A 148 12.01 -0.03 -12.62
C THR A 148 12.70 -1.04 -13.53
N ALA A 149 13.21 -0.60 -14.69
CA ALA A 149 14.00 -1.43 -15.59
C ALA A 149 15.36 -1.82 -14.97
N THR A 150 16.05 -0.86 -14.33
CA THR A 150 17.31 -1.13 -13.62
C THR A 150 17.11 -2.10 -12.47
N TRP A 151 16.05 -1.90 -11.67
CA TRP A 151 15.67 -2.84 -10.62
C TRP A 151 15.44 -4.25 -11.17
N SER A 152 14.63 -4.37 -12.23
CA SER A 152 14.37 -5.66 -12.89
C SER A 152 15.67 -6.32 -13.39
N GLY A 153 16.63 -5.53 -13.88
CA GLY A 153 17.95 -6.00 -14.26
C GLY A 153 18.79 -6.53 -13.09
N TYR A 154 18.73 -5.87 -11.92
CA TYR A 154 19.38 -6.40 -10.71
C TYR A 154 18.77 -7.72 -10.26
N VAL A 155 17.45 -7.81 -10.25
CA VAL A 155 16.73 -9.04 -9.89
C VAL A 155 17.10 -10.17 -10.86
N ALA A 156 17.08 -9.92 -12.17
CA ALA A 156 17.43 -10.93 -13.18
C ALA A 156 18.87 -11.45 -13.07
N ARG A 157 19.80 -10.61 -12.59
CA ARG A 157 21.22 -11.00 -12.36
C ARG A 157 21.48 -11.57 -10.96
N ASN A 158 20.44 -11.76 -10.13
CA ASN A 158 20.57 -12.12 -8.71
C ASN A 158 21.43 -11.13 -7.92
N GLU A 159 21.44 -9.86 -8.33
CA GLU A 159 22.14 -8.77 -7.65
C GLU A 159 21.24 -8.02 -6.64
N ALA A 160 19.95 -8.36 -6.63
CA ALA A 160 18.91 -7.85 -5.74
C ALA A 160 17.96 -8.98 -5.27
N PRO A 161 17.18 -8.75 -4.19
CA PRO A 161 16.14 -9.67 -3.72
C PRO A 161 15.23 -10.19 -4.83
N GLN A 162 14.95 -11.50 -4.79
CA GLN A 162 13.94 -12.11 -5.66
C GLN A 162 12.54 -11.79 -5.13
N PRO A 163 11.50 -11.80 -5.99
CA PRO A 163 10.13 -11.75 -5.54
C PRO A 163 9.84 -12.91 -4.58
N VAL A 164 9.21 -12.62 -3.46
CA VAL A 164 8.81 -13.65 -2.48
C VAL A 164 7.48 -14.29 -2.86
N GLU A 165 6.65 -13.58 -3.63
CA GLU A 165 5.33 -14.02 -4.05
C GLU A 165 4.92 -13.35 -5.38
N TYR A 166 3.89 -13.90 -6.02
CA TYR A 166 3.21 -13.30 -7.17
C TYR A 166 1.71 -13.17 -6.88
N VAL A 167 1.18 -11.94 -7.00
CA VAL A 167 -0.26 -11.69 -7.01
C VAL A 167 -0.68 -11.54 -8.49
N GLY A 168 -1.30 -12.60 -9.02
CA GLY A 168 -1.57 -12.72 -10.45
C GLY A 168 -0.26 -12.75 -11.27
N ARG A 169 -0.02 -11.72 -12.08
CA ARG A 169 1.23 -11.55 -12.86
C ARG A 169 2.22 -10.58 -12.21
N THR A 170 1.88 -10.02 -11.07
CA THR A 170 2.67 -8.97 -10.44
C THR A 170 3.59 -9.58 -9.37
N PRO A 171 4.91 -9.48 -9.52
CA PRO A 171 5.85 -9.89 -8.48
C PRO A 171 5.79 -8.97 -7.26
N MET A 172 5.90 -9.57 -6.08
CA MET A 172 5.89 -8.89 -4.78
C MET A 172 7.21 -9.14 -4.04
N TRP A 173 7.79 -8.11 -3.43
CA TRP A 173 9.05 -8.17 -2.68
C TRP A 173 8.83 -7.88 -1.20
N SER A 174 9.60 -8.54 -0.34
CA SER A 174 9.59 -8.23 1.09
C SER A 174 10.30 -6.90 1.37
N ARG A 175 9.59 -5.94 1.98
CA ARG A 175 10.12 -4.66 2.44
C ARG A 175 11.35 -4.83 3.31
N ASP A 176 11.31 -5.75 4.27
CA ASP A 176 12.42 -6.03 5.18
C ASP A 176 13.67 -6.51 4.40
N GLU A 177 13.47 -7.32 3.37
CA GLU A 177 14.57 -7.80 2.53
C GLU A 177 15.13 -6.68 1.63
N ILE A 178 14.28 -5.83 1.07
CA ILE A 178 14.70 -4.63 0.32
C ILE A 178 15.51 -3.69 1.22
N THR A 179 15.01 -3.40 2.42
CA THR A 179 15.69 -2.53 3.39
C THR A 179 17.04 -3.14 3.80
N LEU A 180 17.11 -4.44 4.07
CA LEU A 180 18.38 -5.11 4.36
C LEU A 180 19.35 -5.05 3.17
N TRP A 181 18.88 -5.33 1.96
CA TRP A 181 19.71 -5.26 0.75
C TRP A 181 20.29 -3.86 0.54
N GLN A 182 19.51 -2.83 0.84
CA GLN A 182 19.90 -1.43 0.71
C GLN A 182 20.90 -0.99 1.78
N THR A 183 20.69 -1.42 3.03
CA THR A 183 21.48 -0.97 4.19
C THR A 183 22.74 -1.82 4.42
N ASP A 184 22.65 -3.13 4.25
CA ASP A 184 23.75 -4.07 4.43
C ASP A 184 23.73 -5.18 3.36
N ARG A 185 24.31 -4.84 2.20
CA ARG A 185 24.38 -5.75 1.05
C ARG A 185 25.21 -7.00 1.34
N ALA A 186 26.16 -6.94 2.28
CA ALA A 186 26.97 -8.09 2.66
C ALA A 186 26.17 -9.08 3.51
N ALA A 187 25.45 -8.58 4.52
CA ALA A 187 24.54 -9.41 5.33
C ALA A 187 23.41 -10.01 4.50
N TRP A 188 22.83 -9.26 3.56
CA TRP A 188 21.85 -9.80 2.62
C TRP A 188 22.44 -10.96 1.80
N LYS A 189 23.60 -10.78 1.16
CA LYS A 189 24.25 -11.87 0.40
C LYS A 189 24.55 -13.09 1.27
N ALA A 190 24.99 -12.89 2.50
CA ALA A 190 25.25 -13.98 3.43
C ALA A 190 23.99 -14.81 3.74
N ARG A 191 22.81 -14.17 3.82
CA ARG A 191 21.53 -14.88 4.00
C ARG A 191 21.14 -15.73 2.78
N GLN A 192 21.41 -15.23 1.58
CA GLN A 192 21.10 -15.95 0.33
C GLN A 192 21.98 -17.20 0.12
N HIS A 193 23.18 -17.24 0.70
CA HIS A 193 24.13 -18.34 0.56
C HIS A 193 24.07 -19.38 1.69
N LYS A 194 23.13 -19.27 2.64
CA LYS A 194 23.01 -20.27 3.69
C LYS A 194 22.42 -21.57 3.08
N PRO A 195 23.16 -22.69 3.06
CA PRO A 195 22.60 -23.95 2.57
C PRO A 195 21.48 -24.39 3.51
N VAL A 196 20.35 -24.79 2.92
CA VAL A 196 19.24 -25.47 3.60
C VAL A 196 19.68 -26.87 4.00
#